data_AF-A0A9Y2ATA9-F1
#
_entry.id   AF-A0A9Y2ATA9-F1
#
_cell.length_a   1.000
_cell.length_b   1.000
_cell.length_c   1.000
_cell.angle_alpha   90.00
_cell.angle_beta   90.00
_cell.angle_gamma   90.00
#
_symmetry.space_group_name_H-M   'P 1'
#
loop_
_entity.id
_entity.type
_entity.pdbx_description
1 polymer ?
#
loop_
_entity_poly.entity_id
_entity_poly.type
_entity_poly.pdbx_seq_one_letter_code
_entity_poly.pdbx_strand_id
1 'polypeptide(L)' 'MNHRRTGPGLAAAPSPLSAGGLVRLHRLGAMLETARDKIARGETLSRADRQRLNAALDAFAA' A
#
# COMPACT_ATOMS: atom_id res chain seq x y z
N MET A 1 11.95 -45.50 -11.49
CA MET A 1 12.95 -44.64 -10.81
C MET A 1 12.57 -43.19 -11.06
N ASN A 2 12.30 -42.46 -9.98
CA ASN A 2 11.62 -41.17 -9.96
C ASN A 2 12.60 -40.01 -10.17
N HIS A 3 12.31 -39.10 -11.12
CA HIS A 3 12.94 -37.77 -11.18
C HIS A 3 11.88 -36.67 -11.26
N ARG A 4 11.08 -36.54 -10.20
CA ARG A 4 10.35 -35.30 -9.93
C ARG A 4 11.34 -34.33 -9.28
N ARG A 5 12.05 -33.56 -10.10
CA ARG A 5 12.84 -32.41 -9.63
C ARG A 5 11.86 -31.26 -9.39
N THR A 6 11.29 -31.21 -8.20
CA THR A 6 10.53 -30.07 -7.69
C THR A 6 11.53 -28.91 -7.59
N GLY A 7 11.51 -27.99 -8.57
CA GLY A 7 12.27 -26.76 -8.51
C GLY A 7 11.79 -25.92 -7.32
N PRO A 8 12.67 -25.22 -6.61
CA PRO A 8 12.30 -24.42 -5.46
C PRO A 8 11.25 -23.41 -5.91
N GLY A 9 10.12 -23.39 -5.20
CA GLY A 9 9.11 -22.36 -5.38
C GLY A 9 9.80 -21.00 -5.34
N LEU A 10 9.49 -20.16 -6.33
CA LEU A 10 9.66 -18.72 -6.19
C LEU A 10 8.83 -18.30 -4.97
N ALA A 11 9.42 -18.41 -3.78
CA ALA A 11 9.11 -17.51 -2.70
C ALA A 11 9.45 -16.14 -3.28
N ALA A 12 8.43 -15.38 -3.65
CA ALA A 12 8.58 -13.97 -3.96
C ALA A 12 9.28 -13.37 -2.74
N ALA A 13 10.58 -13.16 -2.85
CA ALA A 13 11.33 -12.43 -1.84
C ALA A 13 10.59 -11.10 -1.66
N PRO A 14 10.33 -10.64 -0.42
CA PRO A 14 9.74 -9.33 -0.23
C PRO A 14 10.68 -8.35 -0.93
N SER A 15 10.23 -7.78 -2.05
CA SER A 15 10.99 -6.78 -2.78
C SER A 15 11.38 -5.71 -1.77
N PRO A 16 12.68 -5.42 -1.56
CA PRO A 16 13.06 -4.35 -0.66
C PRO A 16 12.42 -3.09 -1.22
N LEU A 17 11.40 -2.58 -0.53
CA LEU A 17 10.78 -1.31 -0.86
C LEU A 17 11.92 -0.30 -0.86
N SER A 18 12.23 0.25 -2.04
CA SER A 18 13.21 1.33 -2.15
C SER A 18 12.87 2.42 -1.13
N ALA A 19 13.85 3.19 -0.65
CA ALA A 19 13.58 4.25 0.34
C ALA A 19 12.41 5.17 -0.08
N GLY A 20 12.27 5.46 -1.37
CA GLY A 20 11.11 6.19 -1.92
C GLY A 20 9.77 5.44 -1.88
N GLY A 21 9.76 4.10 -1.91
CA GLY A 21 8.58 3.27 -1.69
C GLY A 21 8.13 3.27 -0.23
N LEU A 22 9.07 3.21 0.72
CA LEU A 22 8.78 3.33 2.15
C LEU A 22 8.21 4.71 2.50
N VAL A 23 8.76 5.78 1.93
CA VAL A 23 8.24 7.15 2.11
C VAL A 23 6.82 7.29 1.56
N ARG A 24 6.54 6.72 0.37
CA ARG A 24 5.19 6.68 -0.21
C ARG A 24 4.21 5.93 0.69
N LEU A 25 4.61 4.77 1.21
CA LEU A 25 3.80 3.96 2.11
C LEU A 25 3.50 4.69 3.43
N HIS A 26 4.51 5.30 4.04
CA HIS A 26 4.34 6.10 5.27
C HIS A 26 3.37 7.27 5.04
N ARG A 27 3.50 7.98 3.92
CA ARG A 27 2.60 9.07 3.56
C ARG A 27 1.16 8.59 3.38
N LEU A 28 0.96 7.47 2.68
CA LEU A 28 -0.36 6.86 2.51
C LEU A 28 -0.96 6.47 3.88
N GLY A 29 -0.16 5.87 4.77
CA GLY A 29 -0.57 5.53 6.13
C GLY A 29 -1.08 6.75 6.92
N ALA A 30 -0.35 7.86 6.91
CA ALA A 30 -0.76 9.09 7.58
C ALA A 30 -2.08 9.68 7.03
N MET A 31 -2.28 9.60 5.71
CA MET A 31 -3.53 10.04 5.07
C MET A 31 -4.72 9.15 5.46
N LEU A 32 -4.51 7.83 5.54
CA LEU A 32 -5.52 6.88 5.99
C LEU A 32 -5.86 7.05 7.47
N GLU A 33 -4.86 7.32 8.32
CA GLU A 33 -5.09 7.59 9.73
C GLU A 33 -5.92 8.86 9.95
N THR A 34 -5.59 9.93 9.22
CA THR A 34 -6.37 11.18 9.24
C THR A 34 -7.80 10.95 8.75
N ALA A 35 -7.96 10.18 7.68
CA ALA A 35 -9.28 9.81 7.15
C ALA A 35 -10.09 9.00 8.17
N ARG A 36 -9.45 8.06 8.87
CA ARG A 36 -10.07 7.26 9.94
C ARG A 36 -10.50 8.13 11.11
N ASP A 37 -9.67 9.06 11.56
CA ASP A 37 -9.99 9.98 12.65
C ASP A 37 -11.21 10.87 12.30
N LYS A 38 -11.25 11.43 11.09
CA LYS A 38 -12.42 12.16 10.58
C LYS A 38 -13.70 11.33 10.62
N ILE A 39 -13.65 10.09 10.11
CA ILE A 39 -14.81 9.18 10.12
C ILE A 39 -15.22 8.84 11.55
N ALA A 40 -14.26 8.58 12.44
CA ALA A 40 -14.53 8.28 13.85
C ALA A 40 -15.20 9.46 14.58
N ARG A 41 -14.92 10.70 14.17
CA ARG A 41 -15.60 11.92 14.66
C ARG A 41 -16.98 12.14 14.04
N GLY A 42 -17.41 11.29 13.11
CA GLY A 42 -18.66 11.45 12.36
C GLY A 42 -18.57 12.44 11.20
N GLU A 43 -17.36 12.88 10.84
CA GLU A 43 -17.15 13.78 9.70
C GLU A 43 -17.12 13.01 8.38
N THR A 44 -17.66 13.63 7.32
CA THR A 44 -17.60 13.05 5.97
C THR A 44 -16.27 13.39 5.32
N LEU A 45 -15.66 12.40 4.66
CA LEU A 45 -14.47 12.64 3.84
C LEU A 45 -14.78 13.55 2.65
N SER A 46 -14.08 14.69 2.59
CA SER A 46 -14.20 15.60 1.46
C SER A 46 -13.82 14.93 0.14
N ARG A 47 -14.38 15.41 -0.97
CA ARG A 47 -14.03 14.96 -2.33
C ARG A 47 -12.53 15.11 -2.59
N ALA A 48 -11.92 16.20 -2.10
CA ALA A 48 -10.49 16.45 -2.24
C ALA A 48 -9.65 15.40 -1.50
N ASP A 49 -10.05 15.02 -0.27
CA ASP A 49 -9.34 14.00 0.50
C ASP A 49 -9.43 12.63 -0.18
N ARG A 50 -10.60 12.27 -0.72
CA ARG A 50 -10.78 11.04 -1.51
C ARG A 50 -9.92 11.02 -2.77
N GLN A 51 -9.83 12.13 -3.50
CA GLN A 51 -8.96 12.23 -4.68
C GLN A 51 -7.49 12.08 -4.32
N ARG A 52 -7.03 12.71 -3.23
CA ARG A 52 -5.64 12.58 -2.77
C ARG A 52 -5.31 11.15 -2.34
N LEU A 53 -6.23 10.47 -1.65
CA LEU A 53 -6.08 9.07 -1.27
C LEU A 53 -5.99 8.17 -2.51
N ASN A 54 -6.88 8.34 -3.49
CA ASN A 54 -6.83 7.58 -4.74
C ASN A 54 -5.52 7.80 -5.50
N ALA A 55 -5.04 9.05 -5.60
CA ALA A 55 -3.77 9.35 -6.24
C ALA A 55 -2.57 8.73 -5.51
N ALA A 56 -2.60 8.70 -4.17
CA ALA A 56 -1.57 8.06 -3.37
C ALA A 56 -1.56 6.52 -3.52
N LEU A 57 -2.75 5.91 -3.66
CA LEU A 57 -2.89 4.47 -3.94
C LEU A 57 -2.40 4.11 -5.34
N ASP A 58 -2.77 4.90 -6.36
CA ASP A 58 -2.33 4.73 -7.74
C ASP A 58 -0.81 4.83 -7.86
N ALA A 59 -0.21 5.84 -7.21
CA ALA A 59 1.24 6.02 -7.17
C ALA A 59 2.00 4.92 -6.38
N PHE A 60 1.30 4.06 -5.64
CA PHE A 60 1.88 2.89 -4.99
C PHE A 60 1.70 1.62 -5.81
N ALA A 61 0.64 1.53 -6.61
CA ALA A 61 0.37 0.41 -7.51
C ALA A 61 1.22 0.43 -8.79
N ALA A 62 1.71 1.61 -9.19
CA ALA A 62 2.61 1.83 -10.33
C ALA A 62 4.10 1.64 -9.97
#